data_AF-A0AAJ0BBM8-F1
#
_entry.id   AF-A0AAJ0BBM8-F1
#
_cell.length_a   1.000
_cell.length_b   1.000
_cell.length_c   1.000
_cell.angle_alpha   90.00
_cell.angle_beta   90.00
_cell.angle_gamma   90.00
#
_symmetry.space_group_name_H-M   'P 1'
#
loop_
_entity.id
_entity.type
_entity.pdbx_description
1 polymer ?
#
loop_
_entity_poly.entity_id
_entity_poly.type
_entity_poly.pdbx_seq_one_letter_code
_entity_poly.pdbx_strand_id
1 'polypeptide(L)'
;MASSEGLSLQGDLINAPSAALATSSLAQGLLRAVSADNVNPLALTQVQAIGACFQSNGDWAARAPDLLTRTPSARLNRLSAWIGWSKDDAPSFMSQTAGGRTASLLCLALGNLYAKERCGMILFDLSRDVLPAETQNSGLNQLGDVCMCLQNKLACLGFGNHLAAQLTHLRECFFESGQEYPRDLADTPTEEVMHAFLMGVRNALREENLSLYFSGSQCAGTLIALVLAICPEDVRVEVNGEMIMRGRRDTIVFSVTNEQDTTSRFSVEQSLRPNTRDFSRKYIIEGRHELNRQLSFSWDGFLSDQLDVAFAMHGLRPDNLLKPALATLVASAVITFSDQDWLGERVTGIYVIHFHEWILDLVRQWSHDILSDDERPPRICTSSGSSTVYAKTLEFPEIQNPWSIEYNLVDGRLRYGSDNYGFIICASVEKGSAKKLTRKKASKSVLPKGHPISASKIGEHSSLLMTLRPAFVEGQQALILRCIVTQSTSTVELNFRELHCGLMQLAPANSCEHDLASPLSVSSGALIKATSVIAPVAGGKDAIGITLTQRNGEAQFLCCTMSVRQLYQGDCCISCAVTQAKEMGYLAIIGGSPSTYLLDLGPNLNDQEQSSGTA
;
A
#
# COMPACT_ATOMS: atom_id res chain seq x y z
N MET A 1 22.22 -41.09 -38.54
CA MET A 1 23.03 -40.00 -39.09
C MET A 1 22.20 -38.74 -38.98
N ALA A 2 22.58 -37.85 -38.07
CA ALA A 2 21.86 -36.63 -37.75
C ALA A 2 22.35 -35.50 -38.67
N SER A 3 21.41 -34.76 -39.27
CA SER A 3 21.66 -33.46 -39.89
C SER A 3 20.87 -32.41 -39.13
N SER A 4 21.58 -31.57 -38.38
CA SER A 4 21.05 -30.40 -37.70
C SER A 4 20.86 -29.27 -38.71
N GLU A 5 19.63 -28.87 -38.97
CA GLU A 5 19.34 -27.60 -39.64
C GLU A 5 19.28 -26.50 -38.58
N GLY A 6 20.33 -25.65 -38.58
CA GLY A 6 20.31 -24.39 -37.86
C GLY A 6 19.53 -23.35 -38.66
N LEU A 7 18.44 -22.85 -38.10
CA LEU A 7 17.70 -21.70 -38.62
C LEU A 7 18.54 -20.42 -38.41
N SER A 8 18.84 -19.71 -39.49
CA SER A 8 19.58 -18.45 -39.48
C SER A 8 18.67 -17.26 -39.12
N LEU A 9 18.84 -16.76 -37.90
CA LEU A 9 18.16 -15.57 -37.37
C LEU A 9 18.93 -14.28 -37.78
N GLN A 10 19.25 -14.14 -39.08
CA GLN A 10 20.12 -13.07 -39.59
C GLN A 10 19.58 -12.32 -40.82
N GLY A 11 18.26 -12.30 -41.00
CA GLY A 11 17.58 -11.39 -41.93
C GLY A 11 16.55 -10.55 -41.17
N ASP A 12 16.48 -9.26 -41.48
CA ASP A 12 15.52 -8.24 -40.99
C ASP A 12 15.92 -7.36 -39.79
N LEU A 13 17.17 -6.90 -39.75
CA LEU A 13 17.59 -5.77 -38.89
C LEU A 13 18.01 -4.50 -39.67
N ILE A 14 17.89 -4.50 -41.01
CA ILE A 14 18.47 -3.43 -41.86
C ILE A 14 17.48 -2.27 -42.11
N ASN A 15 16.19 -2.39 -41.77
CA ASN A 15 15.18 -1.35 -42.06
C ASN A 15 14.71 -0.52 -40.85
N ALA A 16 15.40 -0.55 -39.71
CA ALA A 16 15.05 0.32 -38.59
C ALA A 16 15.57 1.76 -38.81
N PRO A 17 14.75 2.82 -38.64
CA PRO A 17 15.16 4.20 -38.88
C PRO A 17 16.26 4.67 -37.91
N SER A 18 17.32 5.27 -38.46
CA SER A 18 18.54 5.71 -37.77
C SER A 18 18.34 6.76 -36.66
N ALA A 19 17.12 7.25 -36.45
CA ALA A 19 16.77 8.15 -35.34
C ALA A 19 16.50 7.41 -34.00
N ALA A 20 16.39 6.07 -34.02
CA ALA A 20 16.18 5.24 -32.82
C ALA A 20 17.48 4.92 -32.04
N LEU A 21 18.64 5.40 -32.47
CA LEU A 21 19.92 5.09 -31.79
C LEU A 21 20.16 5.87 -30.49
N ALA A 22 19.25 6.78 -30.11
CA ALA A 22 19.22 7.39 -28.78
C ALA A 22 18.43 6.56 -27.73
N THR A 23 17.74 5.48 -28.13
CA THR A 23 16.96 4.57 -27.26
C THR A 23 17.62 3.20 -27.05
N SER A 24 18.95 3.17 -26.90
CA SER A 24 19.69 1.89 -26.84
C SER A 24 19.32 1.03 -25.63
N SER A 25 18.89 1.61 -24.51
CA SER A 25 18.47 0.86 -23.30
C SER A 25 17.13 0.14 -23.47
N LEU A 26 16.13 0.80 -24.10
CA LEU A 26 14.82 0.21 -24.39
C LEU A 26 14.91 -0.89 -25.45
N ALA A 27 15.68 -0.64 -26.52
CA ALA A 27 15.89 -1.64 -27.57
C ALA A 27 16.67 -2.87 -27.05
N GLN A 28 17.67 -2.67 -26.19
CA GLN A 28 18.38 -3.78 -25.54
C GLN A 28 17.50 -4.56 -24.57
N GLY A 29 16.66 -3.87 -23.77
CA GLY A 29 15.69 -4.52 -22.88
C GLY A 29 14.68 -5.36 -23.65
N LEU A 30 14.13 -4.82 -24.75
CA LEU A 30 13.19 -5.53 -25.61
C LEU A 30 13.83 -6.76 -26.27
N LEU A 31 15.03 -6.61 -26.86
CA LEU A 31 15.73 -7.74 -27.50
C LEU A 31 16.10 -8.86 -26.50
N ARG A 32 16.40 -8.50 -25.25
CA ARG A 32 16.66 -9.48 -24.18
C ARG A 32 15.39 -10.16 -23.68
N ALA A 33 14.28 -9.42 -23.58
CA ALA A 33 12.97 -9.96 -23.21
C ALA A 33 12.50 -11.04 -24.19
N VAL A 34 12.68 -10.77 -25.48
CA VAL A 34 12.37 -11.69 -26.57
C VAL A 34 13.20 -12.97 -26.48
N SER A 35 14.48 -12.86 -26.16
CA SER A 35 15.37 -14.02 -26.04
C SER A 35 15.03 -14.92 -24.85
N ALA A 36 14.41 -14.38 -23.80
CA ALA A 36 14.15 -15.13 -22.57
C ALA A 36 12.84 -15.94 -22.63
N ASP A 37 11.76 -15.34 -23.11
CA ASP A 37 10.43 -15.96 -23.12
C ASP A 37 9.98 -16.45 -24.51
N ASN A 38 10.82 -16.28 -25.54
CA ASN A 38 10.51 -16.63 -26.94
C ASN A 38 9.21 -15.96 -27.47
N VAL A 39 8.97 -14.73 -27.03
CA VAL A 39 7.80 -13.92 -27.42
C VAL A 39 8.22 -12.88 -28.44
N ASN A 40 7.40 -12.64 -29.47
CA ASN A 40 7.70 -11.63 -30.50
C ASN A 40 7.73 -10.20 -29.90
N PRO A 41 8.78 -9.39 -30.14
CA PRO A 41 8.91 -8.04 -29.60
C PRO A 41 7.78 -7.10 -30.04
N LEU A 42 7.38 -7.18 -31.31
CA LEU A 42 6.32 -6.35 -31.87
C LEU A 42 4.99 -6.66 -31.18
N ALA A 43 4.74 -7.95 -30.91
CA ALA A 43 3.54 -8.39 -30.19
C ALA A 43 3.53 -7.86 -28.76
N LEU A 44 4.68 -7.88 -28.07
CA LEU A 44 4.81 -7.33 -26.72
C LEU A 44 4.52 -5.83 -26.70
N THR A 45 5.09 -5.05 -27.64
CA THR A 45 4.83 -3.61 -27.76
C THR A 45 3.38 -3.30 -28.14
N GLN A 46 2.78 -4.11 -29.00
CA GLN A 46 1.37 -3.96 -29.39
C GLN A 46 0.45 -4.21 -28.20
N VAL A 47 0.67 -5.28 -27.42
CA VAL A 47 -0.10 -5.57 -26.20
C VAL A 47 0.09 -4.47 -25.13
N GLN A 48 1.30 -3.95 -24.96
CA GLN A 48 1.55 -2.80 -24.09
C GLN A 48 0.76 -1.56 -24.54
N ALA A 49 0.69 -1.30 -25.84
CA ALA A 49 -0.07 -0.18 -26.39
C ALA A 49 -1.59 -0.37 -26.20
N ILE A 50 -2.11 -1.61 -26.31
CA ILE A 50 -3.49 -1.94 -25.94
C ILE A 50 -3.71 -1.58 -24.47
N GLY A 51 -2.87 -2.05 -23.56
CA GLY A 51 -3.02 -1.78 -22.12
C GLY A 51 -2.92 -0.31 -21.75
N ALA A 52 -2.14 0.49 -22.48
CA ALA A 52 -2.08 1.94 -22.30
C ALA A 52 -3.40 2.66 -22.61
N CYS A 53 -4.33 1.98 -23.26
CA CYS A 53 -5.67 2.51 -23.52
C CYS A 53 -6.66 2.28 -22.39
N PHE A 54 -6.30 1.47 -21.39
CA PHE A 54 -7.11 1.18 -20.22
C PHE A 54 -6.50 1.83 -18.96
N GLN A 55 -7.35 2.35 -18.08
CA GLN A 55 -6.92 2.77 -16.75
C GLN A 55 -7.04 1.58 -15.79
N SER A 56 -6.07 1.43 -14.89
CA SER A 56 -6.11 0.42 -13.83
C SER A 56 -5.92 1.07 -12.47
N ASN A 57 -6.56 0.52 -11.44
CA ASN A 57 -6.48 0.96 -10.05
C ASN A 57 -6.73 -0.21 -9.09
N GLY A 58 -6.73 0.07 -7.78
CA GLY A 58 -6.89 -0.93 -6.74
C GLY A 58 -5.65 -1.80 -6.47
N ASP A 59 -5.83 -2.79 -5.60
CA ASP A 59 -4.74 -3.58 -5.02
C ASP A 59 -3.96 -4.40 -6.06
N TRP A 60 -4.63 -4.92 -7.08
CA TRP A 60 -3.99 -5.72 -8.11
C TRP A 60 -3.10 -4.86 -9.01
N ALA A 61 -3.56 -3.66 -9.38
CA ALA A 61 -2.74 -2.69 -10.11
C ALA A 61 -1.53 -2.24 -9.29
N ALA A 62 -1.69 -2.06 -7.97
CA ALA A 62 -0.59 -1.71 -7.06
C ALA A 62 0.46 -2.84 -6.95
N ARG A 63 0.03 -4.11 -6.92
CA ARG A 63 0.91 -5.28 -6.81
C ARG A 63 1.50 -5.76 -8.13
N ALA A 64 0.89 -5.43 -9.27
CA ALA A 64 1.33 -5.89 -10.58
C ALA A 64 2.82 -5.58 -10.89
N PRO A 65 3.36 -4.37 -10.63
CA PRO A 65 4.77 -4.06 -10.90
C PRO A 65 5.72 -4.99 -10.12
N ASP A 66 5.44 -5.24 -8.85
CA ASP A 66 6.28 -6.06 -7.98
C ASP A 66 6.23 -7.53 -8.37
N LEU A 67 5.08 -8.02 -8.81
CA LEU A 67 4.92 -9.40 -9.29
C LEU A 67 5.54 -9.61 -10.68
N LEU A 68 5.46 -8.61 -11.56
CA LEU A 68 6.08 -8.63 -12.88
C LEU A 68 7.60 -8.48 -12.81
N THR A 69 8.12 -7.64 -11.91
CA THR A 69 9.58 -7.50 -11.66
C THR A 69 10.14 -8.52 -10.68
N ARG A 70 9.27 -9.22 -9.94
CA ARG A 70 9.61 -10.06 -8.77
C ARG A 70 10.49 -9.35 -7.74
N THR A 71 10.25 -8.06 -7.50
CA THR A 71 10.96 -7.29 -6.47
C THR A 71 10.15 -7.27 -5.17
N PRO A 72 10.43 -8.18 -4.21
CA PRO A 72 10.51 -7.66 -2.84
C PRO A 72 11.56 -8.34 -1.94
N SER A 73 12.62 -8.98 -2.47
CA SER A 73 13.76 -9.29 -1.61
C SER A 73 15.11 -9.39 -2.33
N ALA A 74 16.12 -8.75 -1.74
CA ALA A 74 17.51 -8.91 -2.13
C ALA A 74 18.03 -10.36 -2.03
N ARG A 75 17.26 -11.31 -1.45
CA ARG A 75 17.63 -12.74 -1.42
C ARG A 75 17.31 -13.51 -2.69
N LEU A 76 16.33 -13.08 -3.49
CA LEU A 76 15.98 -13.76 -4.73
C LEU A 76 16.94 -13.44 -5.89
N ASN A 77 17.73 -12.38 -5.80
CA ASN A 77 18.77 -12.06 -6.79
C ASN A 77 19.87 -13.14 -6.91
N ARG A 78 20.02 -14.03 -5.92
CA ARG A 78 20.93 -15.19 -6.01
C ARG A 78 20.25 -16.46 -6.52
N LEU A 79 18.93 -16.57 -6.35
CA LEU A 79 18.11 -17.67 -6.86
C LEU A 79 17.72 -17.48 -8.32
N SER A 80 17.57 -16.24 -8.78
CA SER A 80 17.31 -15.89 -10.19
C SER A 80 18.41 -16.36 -11.13
N ALA A 81 19.66 -16.34 -10.68
CA ALA A 81 20.80 -16.87 -11.43
C ALA A 81 20.81 -18.42 -11.53
N TRP A 82 20.07 -19.13 -10.68
CA TRP A 82 20.11 -20.61 -10.61
C TRP A 82 18.92 -21.29 -11.29
N ILE A 83 17.85 -20.56 -11.65
CA ILE A 83 16.63 -21.10 -12.31
C ILE A 83 16.44 -20.49 -13.72
N GLY A 84 17.48 -19.84 -14.27
CA GLY A 84 17.43 -19.27 -15.63
C GLY A 84 16.59 -17.99 -15.76
N TRP A 85 16.56 -17.14 -14.72
CA TRP A 85 15.73 -15.93 -14.69
C TRP A 85 16.56 -14.70 -15.05
N SER A 86 16.26 -14.07 -16.19
CA SER A 86 16.91 -12.82 -16.59
C SER A 86 16.13 -11.62 -16.03
N LYS A 87 16.85 -10.60 -15.58
CA LYS A 87 16.31 -9.32 -15.08
C LYS A 87 15.55 -8.53 -16.18
N ASP A 88 15.60 -9.02 -17.41
CA ASP A 88 15.17 -8.36 -18.63
C ASP A 88 14.18 -9.25 -19.42
N ASP A 89 13.29 -10.01 -18.75
CA ASP A 89 12.26 -10.85 -19.40
C ASP A 89 11.03 -10.02 -19.84
N ALA A 90 10.11 -10.60 -20.63
CA ALA A 90 8.96 -9.86 -21.17
C ALA A 90 8.02 -9.30 -20.08
N PRO A 91 7.70 -10.02 -19.00
CA PRO A 91 6.99 -9.47 -17.83
C PRO A 91 7.73 -8.31 -17.15
N SER A 92 9.04 -8.43 -16.94
CA SER A 92 9.87 -7.36 -16.38
C SER A 92 9.79 -6.10 -17.24
N PHE A 93 9.82 -6.23 -18.56
CA PHE A 93 9.60 -5.11 -19.49
C PHE A 93 8.21 -4.48 -19.31
N MET A 94 7.14 -5.29 -19.24
CA MET A 94 5.76 -4.81 -19.06
C MET A 94 5.56 -4.06 -17.74
N SER A 95 6.28 -4.43 -16.69
CA SER A 95 6.23 -3.75 -15.38
C SER A 95 6.64 -2.27 -15.42
N GLN A 96 7.43 -1.86 -16.42
CA GLN A 96 8.07 -0.54 -16.41
C GLN A 96 7.11 0.58 -16.79
N THR A 97 5.98 0.25 -17.40
CA THR A 97 5.00 1.23 -17.87
C THR A 97 3.61 0.93 -17.34
N ALA A 98 2.79 1.98 -17.17
CA ALA A 98 1.39 1.82 -16.77
C ALA A 98 0.62 0.93 -17.75
N GLY A 99 0.81 1.16 -19.07
CA GLY A 99 0.16 0.36 -20.10
C GLY A 99 0.55 -1.13 -20.06
N GLY A 100 1.83 -1.43 -19.81
CA GLY A 100 2.27 -2.82 -19.67
C GLY A 100 1.71 -3.51 -18.42
N ARG A 101 1.59 -2.79 -17.29
CA ARG A 101 0.95 -3.31 -16.07
C ARG A 101 -0.52 -3.63 -16.30
N THR A 102 -1.28 -2.69 -16.87
CA THR A 102 -2.70 -2.88 -17.18
C THR A 102 -2.90 -4.00 -18.19
N ALA A 103 -2.09 -4.05 -19.26
CA ALA A 103 -2.13 -5.15 -20.23
C ALA A 103 -1.87 -6.50 -19.56
N SER A 104 -0.95 -6.57 -18.60
CA SER A 104 -0.65 -7.82 -17.90
C SER A 104 -1.83 -8.31 -17.06
N LEU A 105 -2.57 -7.41 -16.38
CA LEU A 105 -3.81 -7.76 -15.66
C LEU A 105 -4.91 -8.21 -16.62
N LEU A 106 -5.05 -7.55 -17.76
CA LEU A 106 -5.99 -7.96 -18.81
C LEU A 106 -5.64 -9.38 -19.33
N CYS A 107 -4.36 -9.62 -19.63
CA CYS A 107 -3.88 -10.94 -20.06
C CYS A 107 -4.06 -12.00 -18.97
N LEU A 108 -3.87 -11.66 -17.69
CA LEU A 108 -4.16 -12.55 -16.57
C LEU A 108 -5.63 -13.00 -16.61
N ALA A 109 -6.58 -12.07 -16.74
CA ALA A 109 -8.00 -12.41 -16.82
C ALA A 109 -8.31 -13.23 -18.07
N LEU A 110 -7.91 -12.76 -19.26
CA LEU A 110 -8.18 -13.43 -20.53
C LEU A 110 -7.59 -14.84 -20.59
N GLY A 111 -6.34 -15.03 -20.19
CA GLY A 111 -5.68 -16.35 -20.22
C GLY A 111 -6.21 -17.33 -19.18
N ASN A 112 -6.95 -16.88 -18.17
CA ASN A 112 -7.71 -17.77 -17.28
C ASN A 112 -9.09 -18.13 -17.83
N LEU A 113 -9.65 -17.32 -18.72
CA LEU A 113 -10.99 -17.51 -19.29
C LEU A 113 -10.99 -18.23 -20.64
N TYR A 114 -9.93 -18.05 -21.44
CA TYR A 114 -9.87 -18.49 -22.82
C TYR A 114 -8.59 -19.27 -23.13
N ALA A 115 -8.69 -20.17 -24.11
CA ALA A 115 -7.52 -20.77 -24.74
C ALA A 115 -6.66 -19.70 -25.44
N LYS A 116 -5.39 -20.03 -25.69
CA LYS A 116 -4.39 -19.15 -26.30
C LYS A 116 -4.87 -18.51 -27.60
N GLU A 117 -5.47 -19.30 -28.49
CA GLU A 117 -5.91 -18.85 -29.82
C GLU A 117 -7.01 -17.79 -29.71
N ARG A 118 -7.94 -18.00 -28.78
CA ARG A 118 -9.07 -17.11 -28.50
C ARG A 118 -8.61 -15.82 -27.82
N CYS A 119 -7.64 -15.90 -26.89
CA CYS A 119 -6.96 -14.71 -26.35
C CYS A 119 -6.32 -13.88 -27.46
N GLY A 120 -5.64 -14.53 -28.40
CA GLY A 120 -5.00 -13.88 -29.54
C GLY A 120 -6.02 -13.14 -30.42
N MET A 121 -7.19 -13.72 -30.64
CA MET A 121 -8.30 -13.11 -31.38
C MET A 121 -8.85 -11.86 -30.71
N ILE A 122 -9.18 -11.94 -29.41
CA ILE A 122 -9.66 -10.79 -28.64
C ILE A 122 -8.65 -9.64 -28.67
N LEU A 123 -7.37 -9.93 -28.44
CA LEU A 123 -6.31 -8.91 -28.45
C LEU A 123 -6.08 -8.33 -29.86
N PHE A 124 -6.20 -9.15 -30.90
CA PHE A 124 -6.06 -8.68 -32.28
C PHE A 124 -7.19 -7.73 -32.67
N ASP A 125 -8.45 -8.10 -32.38
CA ASP A 125 -9.59 -7.23 -32.64
C ASP A 125 -9.51 -5.93 -31.83
N LEU A 126 -9.15 -6.00 -30.54
CA LEU A 126 -8.89 -4.79 -29.73
C LEU A 126 -7.80 -3.92 -30.36
N SER A 127 -6.71 -4.52 -30.85
CA SER A 127 -5.63 -3.76 -31.46
C SER A 127 -6.06 -3.06 -32.75
N ARG A 128 -6.94 -3.71 -33.54
CA ARG A 128 -7.49 -3.15 -34.78
C ARG A 128 -8.31 -1.90 -34.50
N ASP A 129 -9.12 -1.95 -33.45
CA ASP A 129 -10.10 -0.92 -33.15
C ASP A 129 -9.52 0.23 -32.29
N VAL A 130 -8.47 -0.03 -31.52
CA VAL A 130 -7.91 0.91 -30.54
C VAL A 130 -6.61 1.57 -31.00
N LEU A 131 -5.79 0.86 -31.78
CA LEU A 131 -4.44 1.30 -32.13
C LEU A 131 -4.33 1.76 -33.60
N PRO A 132 -3.40 2.67 -33.94
CA PRO A 132 -3.11 3.02 -35.32
C PRO A 132 -2.61 1.81 -36.13
N ALA A 133 -2.97 1.74 -37.42
CA ALA A 133 -2.60 0.63 -38.32
C ALA A 133 -1.10 0.33 -38.34
N GLU A 134 -0.24 1.34 -38.18
CA GLU A 134 1.23 1.21 -38.15
C GLU A 134 1.75 0.40 -36.95
N THR A 135 0.94 0.23 -35.90
CA THR A 135 1.30 -0.52 -34.69
C THR A 135 0.69 -1.92 -34.65
N GLN A 136 -0.14 -2.27 -35.64
CA GLN A 136 -0.86 -3.55 -35.74
C GLN A 136 -0.03 -4.60 -36.50
N ASN A 137 1.21 -4.82 -36.08
CA ASN A 137 2.17 -5.61 -36.85
C ASN A 137 2.17 -7.11 -36.51
N SER A 138 1.45 -7.52 -35.48
CA SER A 138 1.55 -8.88 -34.92
C SER A 138 0.32 -9.73 -35.24
N GLY A 139 0.55 -11.01 -35.50
CA GLY A 139 -0.52 -11.97 -35.77
C GLY A 139 -1.20 -12.50 -34.49
N LEU A 140 -2.37 -13.10 -34.66
CA LEU A 140 -3.19 -13.72 -33.60
C LEU A 140 -2.38 -14.61 -32.65
N ASN A 141 -1.61 -15.54 -33.21
CA ASN A 141 -0.81 -16.49 -32.42
C ASN A 141 0.23 -15.78 -31.55
N GLN A 142 0.86 -14.72 -32.06
CA GLN A 142 1.90 -13.98 -31.34
C GLN A 142 1.31 -13.19 -30.18
N LEU A 143 0.13 -12.59 -30.36
CA LEU A 143 -0.60 -11.92 -29.27
C LEU A 143 -1.09 -12.93 -28.23
N GLY A 144 -1.53 -14.11 -28.66
CA GLY A 144 -1.85 -15.22 -27.77
C GLY A 144 -0.65 -15.69 -26.95
N ASP A 145 0.54 -15.77 -27.54
CA ASP A 145 1.79 -16.10 -26.84
C ASP A 145 2.14 -15.07 -25.77
N VAL A 146 2.03 -13.78 -26.06
CA VAL A 146 2.21 -12.71 -25.06
C VAL A 146 1.21 -12.87 -23.92
N CYS A 147 -0.06 -13.11 -24.24
CA CYS A 147 -1.12 -13.26 -23.24
C CYS A 147 -0.82 -14.39 -22.25
N MET A 148 -0.50 -15.58 -22.77
CA MET A 148 -0.18 -16.75 -21.94
C MET A 148 1.12 -16.54 -21.15
N CYS A 149 2.12 -15.86 -21.72
CA CYS A 149 3.36 -15.52 -21.01
C CYS A 149 3.06 -14.67 -19.76
N LEU A 150 2.29 -13.59 -19.92
CA LEU A 150 1.95 -12.67 -18.83
C LEU A 150 1.01 -13.32 -17.80
N GLN A 151 0.00 -14.07 -18.27
CA GLN A 151 -0.93 -14.79 -17.41
C GLN A 151 -0.20 -15.78 -16.50
N ASN A 152 0.69 -16.60 -17.05
CA ASN A 152 1.44 -17.59 -16.26
C ASN A 152 2.29 -16.93 -15.16
N LYS A 153 2.80 -15.72 -15.42
CA LYS A 153 3.64 -14.98 -14.46
C LYS A 153 2.82 -14.32 -13.36
N LEU A 154 1.63 -13.83 -13.69
CA LEU A 154 0.70 -13.23 -12.73
C LEU A 154 -0.27 -14.24 -12.10
N ALA A 155 -0.19 -15.53 -12.44
CA ALA A 155 -1.08 -16.58 -11.93
C ALA A 155 -1.17 -16.62 -10.39
N CYS A 156 -0.12 -16.17 -9.68
CA CYS A 156 -0.11 -16.05 -8.23
C CYS A 156 -1.12 -15.04 -7.64
N LEU A 157 -1.66 -14.12 -8.44
CA LEU A 157 -2.81 -13.28 -8.03
C LEU A 157 -4.10 -14.10 -7.91
N GLY A 158 -4.17 -15.27 -8.53
CA GLY A 158 -5.28 -16.22 -8.35
C GLY A 158 -6.59 -15.74 -8.95
N PHE A 159 -6.63 -15.39 -10.24
CA PHE A 159 -7.86 -14.94 -10.90
C PHE A 159 -9.03 -15.91 -10.80
N GLY A 160 -8.78 -17.23 -10.87
CA GLY A 160 -9.83 -18.22 -10.61
C GLY A 160 -10.46 -18.11 -9.21
N ASN A 161 -9.64 -17.84 -8.17
CA ASN A 161 -10.13 -17.63 -6.82
C ASN A 161 -10.90 -16.30 -6.70
N HIS A 162 -10.41 -15.25 -7.37
CA HIS A 162 -11.11 -13.97 -7.43
C HIS A 162 -12.48 -14.11 -8.09
N LEU A 163 -12.56 -14.77 -9.24
CA LEU A 163 -13.81 -15.07 -9.95
C LEU A 163 -14.77 -15.88 -9.06
N ALA A 164 -14.27 -16.93 -8.40
CA ALA A 164 -15.08 -17.74 -7.50
C ALA A 164 -15.63 -16.92 -6.31
N ALA A 165 -14.83 -16.01 -5.75
CA ALA A 165 -15.25 -15.12 -4.68
C ALA A 165 -16.36 -14.16 -5.14
N GLN A 166 -16.20 -13.51 -6.31
CA GLN A 166 -17.23 -12.61 -6.84
C GLN A 166 -18.53 -13.35 -7.20
N LEU A 167 -18.43 -14.56 -7.77
CA LEU A 167 -19.60 -15.39 -8.03
C LEU A 167 -20.33 -15.83 -6.75
N THR A 168 -19.57 -16.12 -5.69
CA THR A 168 -20.15 -16.49 -4.40
C THR A 168 -20.90 -15.30 -3.80
N HIS A 169 -20.29 -14.11 -3.81
CA HIS A 169 -20.92 -12.89 -3.32
C HIS A 169 -22.21 -12.56 -4.08
N LEU A 170 -22.22 -12.67 -5.42
CA LEU A 170 -23.43 -12.47 -6.21
C LEU A 170 -24.53 -13.48 -5.84
N ARG A 171 -24.17 -14.77 -5.68
CA ARG A 171 -25.14 -15.81 -5.30
C ARG A 171 -25.72 -15.59 -3.90
N GLU A 172 -24.89 -15.14 -2.96
CA GLU A 172 -25.33 -14.77 -1.61
C GLU A 172 -26.35 -13.63 -1.67
N CYS A 173 -26.12 -12.60 -2.49
CA CYS A 173 -27.07 -11.49 -2.65
C CYS A 173 -28.44 -11.96 -3.20
N PHE A 174 -28.45 -12.86 -4.19
CA PHE A 174 -29.70 -13.47 -4.68
C PHE A 174 -30.40 -14.30 -3.60
N PHE A 175 -29.62 -15.08 -2.85
CA PHE A 175 -30.13 -15.92 -1.77
C PHE A 175 -30.76 -15.09 -0.65
N GLU A 176 -30.10 -14.01 -0.22
CA GLU A 176 -30.61 -13.08 0.79
C GLU A 176 -31.88 -12.35 0.33
N SER A 177 -31.97 -12.05 -0.97
CA SER A 177 -33.17 -11.50 -1.61
C SER A 177 -34.33 -12.51 -1.75
N GLY A 178 -34.14 -13.78 -1.35
CA GLY A 178 -35.13 -14.85 -1.51
C GLY A 178 -35.39 -15.23 -2.98
N GLN A 179 -34.45 -14.94 -3.86
CA GLN A 179 -34.54 -15.25 -5.29
C GLN A 179 -33.62 -16.41 -5.67
N GLU A 180 -34.01 -17.16 -6.72
CA GLU A 180 -33.07 -18.10 -7.34
C GLU A 180 -31.95 -17.32 -8.03
N TYR A 181 -30.71 -17.79 -7.94
CA TYR A 181 -29.62 -17.15 -8.69
C TYR A 181 -29.63 -17.63 -10.16
N PRO A 182 -29.33 -16.74 -11.12
CA PRO A 182 -29.21 -17.13 -12.52
C PRO A 182 -28.07 -18.15 -12.74
N ARG A 183 -28.33 -19.18 -13.55
CA ARG A 183 -27.35 -20.27 -13.80
C ARG A 183 -26.21 -19.83 -14.72
N ASP A 184 -26.45 -18.80 -15.52
CA ASP A 184 -25.57 -18.25 -16.54
C ASP A 184 -24.63 -17.15 -16.01
N LEU A 185 -24.69 -16.82 -14.71
CA LEU A 185 -23.81 -15.82 -14.07
C LEU A 185 -22.31 -16.09 -14.32
N ALA A 186 -21.93 -17.36 -14.32
CA ALA A 186 -20.54 -17.82 -14.43
C ALA A 186 -20.14 -18.20 -15.86
N ASP A 187 -21.01 -17.99 -16.84
CA ASP A 187 -20.70 -18.31 -18.23
C ASP A 187 -19.51 -17.47 -18.72
N THR A 188 -18.67 -18.09 -19.53
CA THR A 188 -17.61 -17.37 -20.24
C THR A 188 -18.22 -16.65 -21.45
N PRO A 189 -18.09 -15.31 -21.56
CA PRO A 189 -18.61 -14.60 -22.72
C PRO A 189 -17.93 -15.07 -24.01
N THR A 190 -18.60 -14.96 -25.16
CA THR A 190 -17.92 -15.21 -26.44
C THR A 190 -16.85 -14.15 -26.69
N GLU A 191 -15.95 -14.43 -27.63
CA GLU A 191 -14.85 -13.53 -27.96
C GLU A 191 -15.35 -12.18 -28.47
N GLU A 192 -16.43 -12.17 -29.25
CA GLU A 192 -17.06 -10.96 -29.77
C GLU A 192 -17.69 -10.13 -28.64
N VAL A 193 -18.36 -10.80 -27.68
CA VAL A 193 -18.96 -10.15 -26.51
C VAL A 193 -17.88 -9.55 -25.61
N MET A 194 -16.82 -10.31 -25.34
CA MET A 194 -15.68 -9.83 -24.54
C MET A 194 -14.97 -8.64 -25.21
N HIS A 195 -14.74 -8.72 -26.52
CA HIS A 195 -14.17 -7.63 -27.30
C HIS A 195 -15.03 -6.36 -27.21
N ALA A 196 -16.33 -6.46 -27.49
CA ALA A 196 -17.24 -5.32 -27.42
C ALA A 196 -17.35 -4.75 -26.01
N PHE A 197 -17.33 -5.61 -24.98
CA PHE A 197 -17.35 -5.19 -23.58
C PHE A 197 -16.09 -4.40 -23.21
N LEU A 198 -14.91 -4.90 -23.56
CA LEU A 198 -13.64 -4.21 -23.32
C LEU A 198 -13.55 -2.87 -24.06
N MET A 199 -14.12 -2.76 -25.27
CA MET A 199 -14.27 -1.47 -25.95
C MET A 199 -15.16 -0.49 -25.18
N GLY A 200 -16.26 -0.99 -24.59
CA GLY A 200 -17.12 -0.21 -23.70
C GLY A 200 -16.38 0.29 -22.45
N VAL A 201 -15.63 -0.60 -21.79
CA VAL A 201 -14.82 -0.29 -20.60
C VAL A 201 -13.78 0.78 -20.93
N ARG A 202 -13.06 0.64 -22.04
CA ARG A 202 -12.08 1.64 -22.51
C ARG A 202 -12.72 3.02 -22.68
N ASN A 203 -13.87 3.08 -23.34
CA ASN A 203 -14.51 4.36 -23.66
C ASN A 203 -15.02 5.04 -22.37
N ALA A 204 -15.64 4.28 -21.47
CA ALA A 204 -16.11 4.79 -20.18
C ALA A 204 -14.95 5.30 -19.30
N LEU A 205 -13.83 4.58 -19.23
CA LEU A 205 -12.68 5.00 -18.41
C LEU A 205 -11.92 6.21 -18.99
N ARG A 206 -12.07 6.55 -20.28
CA ARG A 206 -11.37 7.67 -20.91
C ARG A 206 -12.11 8.99 -20.83
N GLU A 207 -13.44 8.96 -20.80
CA GLU A 207 -14.28 10.14 -20.84
C GLU A 207 -15.12 10.24 -19.58
N GLU A 208 -14.95 11.30 -18.79
CA GLU A 208 -15.65 11.48 -17.49
C GLU A 208 -17.18 11.58 -17.57
N ASN A 209 -17.73 11.69 -18.78
CA ASN A 209 -19.16 11.82 -19.05
C ASN A 209 -19.74 10.55 -19.69
N LEU A 210 -18.94 9.51 -19.90
CA LEU A 210 -19.42 8.22 -20.41
C LEU A 210 -19.46 7.21 -19.27
N SER A 211 -20.57 6.49 -19.16
CA SER A 211 -20.71 5.35 -18.26
C SER A 211 -21.02 4.09 -19.06
N LEU A 212 -20.37 2.98 -18.75
CA LEU A 212 -20.74 1.68 -19.29
C LEU A 212 -21.84 1.10 -18.41
N TYR A 213 -23.05 0.95 -18.93
CA TYR A 213 -24.16 0.30 -18.24
C TYR A 213 -24.32 -1.13 -18.76
N PHE A 214 -24.26 -2.10 -17.86
CA PHE A 214 -24.51 -3.51 -18.13
C PHE A 214 -25.81 -3.94 -17.46
N SER A 215 -26.68 -4.64 -18.20
CA SER A 215 -27.96 -5.15 -17.72
C SER A 215 -28.14 -6.61 -18.11
N GLY A 216 -28.54 -7.45 -17.15
CA GLY A 216 -28.81 -8.89 -17.35
C GLY A 216 -27.93 -9.79 -16.48
N SER A 217 -28.08 -11.12 -16.63
CA SER A 217 -27.38 -12.11 -15.80
C SER A 217 -26.28 -12.87 -16.54
N GLN A 218 -26.47 -13.14 -17.82
CA GLN A 218 -25.56 -13.95 -18.63
C GLN A 218 -24.13 -13.38 -18.55
N CYS A 219 -23.17 -14.20 -18.15
CA CYS A 219 -21.75 -13.88 -17.94
C CYS A 219 -21.44 -12.70 -17.01
N ALA A 220 -22.43 -12.18 -16.26
CA ALA A 220 -22.26 -11.00 -15.43
C ALA A 220 -21.16 -11.18 -14.37
N GLY A 221 -21.11 -12.35 -13.71
CA GLY A 221 -20.08 -12.63 -12.70
C GLY A 221 -18.67 -12.67 -13.28
N THR A 222 -18.51 -13.21 -14.49
CA THR A 222 -17.23 -13.23 -15.22
C THR A 222 -16.76 -11.82 -15.57
N LEU A 223 -17.67 -10.97 -16.09
CA LEU A 223 -17.36 -9.60 -16.46
C LEU A 223 -17.09 -8.71 -15.22
N ILE A 224 -17.87 -8.87 -14.15
CA ILE A 224 -17.65 -8.16 -12.87
C ILE A 224 -16.27 -8.50 -12.30
N ALA A 225 -15.91 -9.79 -12.24
CA ALA A 225 -14.60 -10.20 -11.75
C ALA A 225 -13.45 -9.66 -12.61
N LEU A 226 -13.63 -9.57 -13.94
CA LEU A 226 -12.63 -8.97 -14.82
C LEU A 226 -12.45 -7.48 -14.52
N VAL A 227 -13.53 -6.71 -14.38
CA VAL A 227 -13.41 -5.27 -14.14
C VAL A 227 -12.89 -4.99 -12.73
N LEU A 228 -13.31 -5.76 -11.73
CA LEU A 228 -12.78 -5.64 -10.36
C LEU A 228 -11.32 -6.01 -10.22
N ALA A 229 -10.81 -6.89 -11.08
CA ALA A 229 -9.38 -7.18 -11.15
C ALA A 229 -8.54 -6.03 -11.75
N ILE A 230 -9.16 -5.17 -12.57
CA ILE A 230 -8.47 -4.11 -13.33
C ILE A 230 -8.67 -2.72 -12.72
N CYS A 231 -9.91 -2.33 -12.42
CA CYS A 231 -10.28 -0.99 -11.97
C CYS A 231 -11.45 -1.00 -10.96
N PRO A 232 -11.29 -1.64 -9.79
CA PRO A 232 -12.37 -1.77 -8.80
C PRO A 232 -12.93 -0.44 -8.28
N GLU A 233 -12.14 0.64 -8.31
CA GLU A 233 -12.61 1.96 -7.86
C GLU A 233 -13.61 2.62 -8.83
N ASP A 234 -13.78 2.10 -10.04
CA ASP A 234 -14.67 2.64 -11.09
C ASP A 234 -15.97 1.84 -11.28
N VAL A 235 -16.22 0.85 -10.42
CA VAL A 235 -17.33 -0.11 -10.58
C VAL A 235 -18.42 0.10 -9.55
N ARG A 236 -19.67 0.08 -10.00
CA ARG A 236 -20.87 -0.08 -9.18
C ARG A 236 -21.59 -1.36 -9.60
N VAL A 237 -21.97 -2.18 -8.64
CA VAL A 237 -22.76 -3.40 -8.91
C VAL A 237 -24.04 -3.37 -8.10
N GLU A 238 -25.14 -3.60 -8.80
CA GLU A 238 -26.49 -3.72 -8.28
C GLU A 238 -27.04 -5.09 -8.62
N VAL A 239 -27.68 -5.72 -7.65
CA VAL A 239 -28.39 -6.99 -7.82
C VAL A 239 -29.85 -6.73 -7.51
N ASN A 240 -30.73 -6.87 -8.49
CA ASN A 240 -32.17 -6.58 -8.36
C ASN A 240 -32.48 -5.18 -7.80
N GLY A 241 -31.66 -4.18 -8.15
CA GLY A 241 -31.79 -2.80 -7.67
C GLY A 241 -31.20 -2.54 -6.28
N GLU A 242 -30.69 -3.56 -5.59
CA GLU A 242 -29.92 -3.40 -4.36
C GLU A 242 -28.44 -3.22 -4.67
N MET A 243 -27.83 -2.18 -4.09
CA MET A 243 -26.41 -1.88 -4.30
C MET A 243 -25.56 -2.79 -3.40
N ILE A 244 -24.78 -3.67 -4.01
CA ILE A 244 -23.91 -4.63 -3.28
C ILE A 244 -22.47 -4.13 -3.19
N MET A 245 -22.05 -3.29 -4.13
CA MET A 245 -20.69 -2.78 -4.19
C MET A 245 -20.67 -1.44 -4.91
N ARG A 246 -19.86 -0.52 -4.37
CA ARG A 246 -19.67 0.80 -4.95
C ARG A 246 -18.21 1.24 -4.82
N GLY A 247 -17.58 1.44 -5.95
CA GLY A 247 -16.28 2.10 -6.07
C GLY A 247 -16.36 3.59 -5.77
N ARG A 248 -15.26 4.30 -6.00
CA ARG A 248 -15.20 5.76 -5.87
C ARG A 248 -15.97 6.46 -6.99
N ARG A 249 -16.05 5.85 -8.17
CA ARG A 249 -16.73 6.37 -9.35
C ARG A 249 -17.72 5.33 -9.87
N ASP A 250 -18.85 5.82 -10.37
CA ASP A 250 -19.90 4.98 -10.96
C ASP A 250 -19.71 4.94 -12.50
N THR A 251 -18.47 4.75 -12.97
CA THR A 251 -18.12 4.77 -14.40
C THR A 251 -18.59 3.50 -15.13
N ILE A 252 -18.53 2.37 -14.45
CA ILE A 252 -18.98 1.07 -14.95
C ILE A 252 -20.05 0.56 -13.99
N VAL A 253 -21.29 0.46 -14.47
CA VAL A 253 -22.45 0.09 -13.67
C VAL A 253 -22.99 -1.24 -14.15
N PHE A 254 -23.06 -2.22 -13.24
CA PHE A 254 -23.72 -3.50 -13.49
C PHE A 254 -25.06 -3.53 -12.76
N SER A 255 -26.12 -3.81 -13.50
CA SER A 255 -27.46 -4.10 -12.98
C SER A 255 -27.80 -5.55 -13.30
N VAL A 256 -27.54 -6.42 -12.34
CA VAL A 256 -27.74 -7.87 -12.47
C VAL A 256 -29.15 -8.21 -12.00
N THR A 257 -29.97 -8.73 -12.91
CA THR A 257 -31.36 -9.10 -12.64
C THR A 257 -31.61 -10.56 -13.00
N ASN A 258 -32.55 -11.21 -12.31
CA ASN A 258 -32.95 -12.60 -12.58
C ASN A 258 -34.25 -12.70 -13.40
N GLU A 259 -34.50 -11.75 -14.29
CA GLU A 259 -35.67 -11.81 -15.17
C GLU A 259 -35.45 -12.86 -16.27
N GLN A 260 -36.40 -13.77 -16.46
CA GLN A 260 -36.26 -14.99 -17.27
C GLN A 260 -35.99 -14.77 -18.79
N ASP A 261 -35.84 -13.51 -19.23
CA ASP A 261 -35.67 -13.13 -20.64
C ASP A 261 -34.56 -12.08 -20.87
N THR A 262 -33.75 -11.76 -19.86
CA THR A 262 -32.72 -10.72 -19.99
C THR A 262 -31.42 -11.30 -20.54
N THR A 263 -31.39 -11.47 -21.87
CA THR A 263 -30.11 -11.49 -22.60
C THR A 263 -29.25 -10.32 -22.14
N SER A 264 -28.00 -10.60 -21.75
CA SER A 264 -27.10 -9.55 -21.27
C SER A 264 -26.87 -8.52 -22.37
N ARG A 265 -27.05 -7.26 -22.02
CA ARG A 265 -26.81 -6.12 -22.90
C ARG A 265 -25.97 -5.12 -22.14
N PHE A 266 -25.03 -4.50 -22.85
CA PHE A 266 -24.34 -3.33 -22.33
C PHE A 266 -24.36 -2.22 -23.36
N SER A 267 -24.46 -0.99 -22.86
CA SER A 267 -24.45 0.22 -23.64
C SER A 267 -23.54 1.24 -22.98
N VAL A 268 -22.82 2.01 -23.80
CA VAL A 268 -22.10 3.18 -23.32
C VAL A 268 -23.10 4.34 -23.35
N GLU A 269 -23.42 4.84 -22.17
CA GLU A 269 -24.36 5.95 -21.97
C GLU A 269 -23.59 7.24 -21.73
N GLN A 270 -24.03 8.31 -22.36
CA GLN A 270 -23.51 9.64 -22.05
C GLN A 270 -24.30 10.20 -20.87
N SER A 271 -23.66 10.26 -19.70
CA SER A 271 -24.20 10.94 -18.54
C SER A 271 -24.24 12.43 -18.84
N LEU A 272 -25.43 12.92 -19.16
CA LEU A 272 -25.71 14.34 -19.18
C LEU A 272 -25.68 14.80 -17.73
N ARG A 273 -24.51 15.25 -17.25
CA ARG A 273 -24.44 15.95 -15.96
C ARG A 273 -25.40 17.13 -16.07
N PRO A 274 -26.56 17.13 -15.37
CA PRO A 274 -27.34 18.34 -15.31
C PRO A 274 -26.39 19.39 -14.72
N ASN A 275 -26.38 20.58 -15.31
CA ASN A 275 -25.60 21.71 -14.83
C ASN A 275 -26.25 22.20 -13.52
N THR A 276 -26.28 21.34 -12.51
CA THR A 276 -26.66 21.64 -11.15
C THR A 276 -25.48 22.40 -10.57
N ARG A 277 -25.51 23.72 -10.73
CA ARG A 277 -25.03 24.62 -9.69
C ARG A 277 -25.77 24.21 -8.41
N ASP A 278 -25.16 23.32 -7.65
CA ASP A 278 -25.80 22.71 -6.50
C ASP A 278 -25.87 23.73 -5.36
N PHE A 279 -27.07 24.26 -5.16
CA PHE A 279 -27.44 25.19 -4.10
C PHE A 279 -27.98 24.45 -2.86
N SER A 280 -27.76 23.14 -2.71
CA SER A 280 -28.42 22.35 -1.67
C SER A 280 -27.51 21.34 -0.97
N ARG A 281 -27.26 21.64 0.33
CA ARG A 281 -26.80 20.79 1.46
C ARG A 281 -25.29 20.83 1.70
N LYS A 282 -24.72 21.51 2.72
CA LYS A 282 -25.19 22.02 4.03
C LYS A 282 -25.81 20.98 4.97
N TYR A 283 -24.97 20.62 5.97
CA TYR A 283 -25.25 20.27 7.36
C TYR A 283 -25.97 18.96 7.68
N ILE A 284 -25.19 17.92 7.97
CA ILE A 284 -25.24 17.27 9.29
C ILE A 284 -23.81 17.31 9.85
N ILE A 285 -23.66 18.12 10.90
CA ILE A 285 -22.53 18.12 11.83
C ILE A 285 -23.03 17.36 13.05
N GLU A 286 -22.49 16.17 13.28
CA GLU A 286 -22.24 15.63 14.63
C GLU A 286 -20.70 15.63 14.73
N GLY A 287 -20.01 16.58 15.35
CA GLY A 287 -20.16 17.07 16.73
C GLY A 287 -19.71 15.94 17.67
N ARG A 288 -18.52 15.89 18.28
CA ARG A 288 -17.53 16.92 18.65
C ARG A 288 -16.16 16.27 18.78
N HIS A 289 -15.12 17.08 18.61
CA HIS A 289 -13.73 16.79 18.96
C HIS A 289 -13.58 16.17 20.36
N GLU A 290 -12.98 14.99 20.41
CA GLU A 290 -11.96 14.62 21.38
C GLU A 290 -10.80 13.94 20.63
N LEU A 291 -9.83 14.77 20.24
CA LEU A 291 -8.49 14.33 19.86
C LEU A 291 -7.87 13.60 21.06
N ASN A 292 -8.06 12.27 21.17
CA ASN A 292 -7.21 11.33 21.93
C ASN A 292 -7.82 9.91 21.94
N ARG A 293 -7.00 8.89 21.63
CA ARG A 293 -7.13 7.48 22.08
C ARG A 293 -8.19 6.55 21.44
N GLN A 294 -8.30 6.49 20.11
CA GLN A 294 -8.85 5.28 19.49
C GLN A 294 -7.71 4.40 18.97
N LEU A 295 -7.26 3.46 19.81
CA LEU A 295 -6.65 2.23 19.31
C LEU A 295 -7.75 1.50 18.54
N SER A 296 -7.85 1.71 17.23
CA SER A 296 -8.70 0.91 16.37
C SER A 296 -7.99 -0.41 16.10
N PHE A 297 -8.43 -1.47 16.77
CA PHE A 297 -7.97 -2.82 16.47
C PHE A 297 -8.77 -3.36 15.28
N SER A 298 -8.15 -3.42 14.11
CA SER A 298 -8.67 -4.20 12.98
C SER A 298 -8.09 -5.62 13.07
N TRP A 299 -8.96 -6.63 13.08
CA TRP A 299 -8.60 -8.05 13.19
C TRP A 299 -9.05 -8.76 11.92
N ASP A 300 -8.09 -9.07 11.04
CA ASP A 300 -8.30 -9.85 9.83
C ASP A 300 -7.49 -11.17 9.93
N GLY A 301 -7.93 -12.24 9.27
CA GLY A 301 -7.25 -13.55 9.26
C GLY A 301 -7.92 -14.63 10.11
N PHE A 302 -7.34 -15.83 10.19
CA PHE A 302 -7.97 -17.03 10.76
C PHE A 302 -8.43 -16.86 12.19
N LEU A 303 -7.79 -16.04 13.02
CA LEU A 303 -8.29 -15.82 14.39
C LEU A 303 -9.58 -14.99 14.40
N SER A 304 -9.72 -14.07 13.45
CA SER A 304 -10.98 -13.36 13.14
C SER A 304 -12.02 -14.35 12.61
N ASP A 305 -11.61 -15.24 11.70
CA ASP A 305 -12.48 -16.28 11.12
C ASP A 305 -12.90 -17.33 12.17
N GLN A 306 -12.02 -17.68 13.12
CA GLN A 306 -12.32 -18.58 14.24
C GLN A 306 -13.27 -17.94 15.23
N LEU A 307 -13.15 -16.62 15.46
CA LEU A 307 -14.13 -15.86 16.23
C LEU A 307 -15.48 -15.81 15.50
N ASP A 308 -15.49 -15.64 14.18
CA ASP A 308 -16.72 -15.74 13.39
C ASP A 308 -17.36 -17.11 13.50
N VAL A 309 -16.56 -18.18 13.40
CA VAL A 309 -17.02 -19.55 13.60
C VAL A 309 -17.56 -19.74 15.02
N ALA A 310 -16.87 -19.23 16.05
CA ALA A 310 -17.32 -19.32 17.43
C ALA A 310 -18.62 -18.54 17.68
N PHE A 311 -18.76 -17.32 17.13
CA PHE A 311 -20.00 -16.55 17.22
C PHE A 311 -21.14 -17.25 16.49
N ALA A 312 -20.88 -17.75 15.28
CA ALA A 312 -21.85 -18.52 14.50
C ALA A 312 -22.29 -19.79 15.25
N MET A 313 -21.36 -20.51 15.90
CA MET A 313 -21.67 -21.66 16.75
C MET A 313 -22.56 -21.32 17.95
N HIS A 314 -22.52 -20.07 18.41
CA HIS A 314 -23.37 -19.55 19.49
C HIS A 314 -24.61 -18.78 18.99
N GLY A 315 -24.90 -18.82 17.68
CA GLY A 315 -26.06 -18.15 17.08
C GLY A 315 -25.96 -16.62 17.06
N LEU A 316 -24.76 -16.08 17.29
CA LEU A 316 -24.48 -14.65 17.20
C LEU A 316 -24.02 -14.34 15.78
N ARG A 317 -24.66 -13.37 15.12
CA ARG A 317 -24.11 -12.79 13.89
C ARG A 317 -23.04 -11.78 14.29
N PRO A 318 -21.80 -11.92 13.79
CA PRO A 318 -20.74 -10.96 14.09
C PRO A 318 -21.04 -9.66 13.34
N ASP A 319 -21.79 -8.76 13.96
CA ASP A 319 -21.80 -7.37 13.50
C ASP A 319 -20.37 -6.83 13.56
N ASN A 320 -19.97 -5.99 12.59
CA ASN A 320 -18.63 -5.38 12.50
C ASN A 320 -18.19 -4.63 13.78
N LEU A 321 -19.09 -4.44 14.75
CA LEU A 321 -18.82 -3.80 16.04
C LEU A 321 -18.46 -4.80 17.16
N LEU A 322 -18.85 -6.07 17.08
CA LEU A 322 -18.66 -7.04 18.16
C LEU A 322 -17.21 -7.50 18.28
N LYS A 323 -16.53 -7.70 17.15
CA LYS A 323 -15.09 -8.04 17.10
C LYS A 323 -14.22 -6.90 17.66
N PRO A 324 -14.37 -5.62 17.22
CA PRO A 324 -13.73 -4.49 17.87
C PRO A 324 -14.09 -4.40 19.35
N ALA A 325 -15.36 -4.59 19.73
CA ALA A 325 -15.77 -4.54 21.14
C ALA A 325 -15.09 -5.60 22.00
N LEU A 326 -14.87 -6.82 21.49
CA LEU A 326 -14.13 -7.88 22.18
C LEU A 326 -12.63 -7.63 22.22
N ALA A 327 -12.03 -7.10 21.15
CA ALA A 327 -10.64 -6.65 21.17
C ALA A 327 -10.45 -5.49 22.16
N THR A 328 -11.36 -4.53 22.17
CA THR A 328 -11.42 -3.44 23.15
C THR A 328 -11.69 -3.98 24.55
N LEU A 329 -12.52 -5.01 24.73
CA LEU A 329 -12.78 -5.63 26.04
C LEU A 329 -11.54 -6.38 26.54
N VAL A 330 -10.84 -7.12 25.69
CA VAL A 330 -9.60 -7.82 26.05
C VAL A 330 -8.51 -6.80 26.36
N ALA A 331 -8.35 -5.76 25.53
CA ALA A 331 -7.44 -4.66 25.80
C ALA A 331 -7.81 -3.96 27.12
N SER A 332 -9.10 -3.65 27.34
CA SER A 332 -9.61 -3.01 28.55
C SER A 332 -9.49 -3.91 29.79
N ALA A 333 -9.66 -5.23 29.64
CA ALA A 333 -9.48 -6.20 30.71
C ALA A 333 -8.00 -6.32 31.07
N VAL A 334 -7.10 -6.42 30.08
CA VAL A 334 -5.65 -6.36 30.31
C VAL A 334 -5.26 -5.04 31.00
N ILE A 335 -5.89 -3.91 30.63
CA ILE A 335 -5.71 -2.60 31.26
C ILE A 335 -6.27 -2.58 32.70
N THR A 336 -7.44 -3.17 32.94
CA THR A 336 -8.13 -3.12 34.24
C THR A 336 -7.50 -4.08 35.25
N PHE A 337 -7.06 -5.26 34.81
CA PHE A 337 -6.40 -6.27 35.66
C PHE A 337 -4.90 -6.01 35.84
N SER A 338 -4.33 -4.99 35.20
CA SER A 338 -2.94 -4.55 35.44
C SER A 338 -2.80 -3.51 36.56
N ASP A 339 -3.90 -3.13 37.23
CA ASP A 339 -3.92 -2.34 38.49
C ASP A 339 -3.17 -0.99 38.42
N GLN A 340 -3.07 -0.38 37.23
CA GLN A 340 -2.37 0.91 37.04
C GLN A 340 -3.23 1.94 36.33
N ASP A 341 -3.43 3.11 36.95
CA ASP A 341 -4.18 4.23 36.40
C ASP A 341 -3.41 4.96 35.28
N TRP A 342 -3.80 4.71 34.02
CA TRP A 342 -3.18 5.30 32.80
C TRP A 342 -3.50 6.79 32.56
N LEU A 343 -4.43 7.37 33.33
CA LEU A 343 -4.85 8.77 33.22
C LEU A 343 -4.11 9.70 34.21
N GLY A 344 -3.29 9.14 35.10
CA GLY A 344 -2.38 9.91 35.95
C GLY A 344 -1.26 10.54 35.13
N GLU A 345 -1.02 11.84 35.34
CA GLU A 345 0.08 12.58 34.72
C GLU A 345 1.40 11.82 34.81
N ARG A 346 2.04 11.60 33.64
CA ARG A 346 3.31 10.88 33.38
C ARG A 346 3.14 9.42 32.99
N VAL A 347 2.61 9.20 31.78
CA VAL A 347 2.93 7.98 31.02
C VAL A 347 4.44 7.99 30.77
N THR A 348 5.20 7.32 31.63
CA THR A 348 6.65 7.15 31.45
C THR A 348 6.91 6.20 30.30
N GLY A 349 8.07 6.32 29.64
CA GLY A 349 8.38 5.49 28.46
C GLY A 349 8.37 3.98 28.72
N ILE A 350 8.37 3.57 30.00
CA ILE A 350 8.26 2.19 30.46
C ILE A 350 6.91 1.57 30.07
N TYR A 351 5.81 2.32 30.17
CA TYR A 351 4.45 1.82 29.89
C TYR A 351 4.26 1.38 28.44
N VAL A 352 4.75 2.18 27.50
CA VAL A 352 4.61 1.88 26.08
C VAL A 352 5.39 0.64 25.69
N ILE A 353 6.56 0.42 26.30
CA ILE A 353 7.33 -0.81 26.11
C ILE A 353 6.51 -2.01 26.57
N HIS A 354 5.94 -1.96 27.79
CA HIS A 354 5.13 -3.07 28.30
C HIS A 354 3.90 -3.31 27.43
N PHE A 355 3.22 -2.25 26.97
CA PHE A 355 2.08 -2.40 26.07
C PHE A 355 2.46 -3.07 24.75
N HIS A 356 3.59 -2.66 24.14
CA HIS A 356 4.12 -3.33 22.96
C HIS A 356 4.41 -4.81 23.23
N GLU A 357 5.08 -5.13 24.33
CA GLU A 357 5.37 -6.52 24.70
C GLU A 357 4.11 -7.33 24.99
N TRP A 358 3.10 -6.75 25.64
CA TRP A 358 1.81 -7.42 25.89
C TRP A 358 1.10 -7.78 24.60
N ILE A 359 1.10 -6.89 23.60
CA ILE A 359 0.55 -7.20 22.28
C ILE A 359 1.32 -8.37 21.65
N LEU A 360 2.65 -8.35 21.72
CA LEU A 360 3.47 -9.42 21.17
C LEU A 360 3.27 -10.76 21.90
N ASP A 361 2.98 -10.71 23.20
CA ASP A 361 2.74 -11.90 24.01
C ASP A 361 1.33 -12.48 23.83
N LEU A 362 0.40 -11.82 23.10
CA LEU A 362 -0.93 -12.36 22.77
C LEU A 362 -0.87 -13.70 22.04
N VAL A 363 0.11 -13.88 21.15
CA VAL A 363 0.30 -15.13 20.41
C VAL A 363 1.19 -16.11 21.15
N ARG A 364 1.86 -15.69 22.22
CA ARG A 364 2.74 -16.58 22.98
C ARG A 364 1.85 -17.45 23.87
N GLN A 365 1.73 -18.74 23.54
CA GLN A 365 1.21 -19.73 24.49
C GLN A 365 2.03 -19.59 25.79
N TRP A 366 1.32 -19.56 26.92
CA TRP A 366 1.76 -19.30 28.29
C TRP A 366 3.01 -20.10 28.75
N SER A 367 4.18 -19.85 28.16
CA SER A 367 5.47 -20.25 28.71
C SER A 367 5.96 -19.13 29.61
N HIS A 368 5.39 -19.08 30.81
CA HIS A 368 5.92 -18.33 31.95
C HIS A 368 7.25 -18.93 32.41
N ASP A 369 8.27 -18.92 31.55
CA ASP A 369 9.61 -19.28 31.97
C ASP A 369 10.35 -18.05 32.52
N ILE A 370 10.42 -18.01 33.86
CA ILE A 370 11.56 -17.74 34.75
C ILE A 370 12.77 -16.99 34.15
N LEU A 371 12.57 -15.83 33.51
CA LEU A 371 13.65 -14.91 33.18
C LEU A 371 13.40 -13.56 33.82
N SER A 372 14.43 -13.02 34.46
CA SER A 372 14.43 -11.66 35.00
C SER A 372 14.20 -10.65 33.88
N ASP A 373 13.33 -9.67 34.10
CA ASP A 373 12.88 -8.67 33.12
C ASP A 373 14.02 -7.89 32.42
N ASP A 374 15.22 -7.83 33.02
CA ASP A 374 16.31 -6.97 32.56
C ASP A 374 17.11 -7.49 31.34
N GLU A 375 16.90 -8.73 30.88
CA GLU A 375 17.73 -9.35 29.83
C GLU A 375 17.00 -9.74 28.53
N ARG A 376 15.68 -9.51 28.44
CA ARG A 376 14.94 -9.90 27.23
C ARG A 376 15.37 -9.07 26.02
N PRO A 377 15.65 -9.71 24.87
CA PRO A 377 16.04 -8.99 23.67
C PRO A 377 14.86 -8.12 23.17
N PRO A 378 15.13 -6.94 22.59
CA PRO A 378 14.08 -6.05 22.11
C PRO A 378 13.34 -6.69 20.92
N ARG A 379 12.17 -7.28 21.16
CA ARG A 379 11.31 -7.91 20.15
C ARG A 379 10.49 -6.87 19.39
N ILE A 380 10.10 -7.19 18.17
CA ILE A 380 9.19 -6.37 17.34
C ILE A 380 8.13 -7.21 16.61
N CYS A 381 8.29 -8.53 16.64
CA CYS A 381 7.42 -9.54 16.04
C CYS A 381 7.58 -10.84 16.84
N THR A 382 6.47 -11.54 17.07
CA THR A 382 6.44 -12.84 17.76
C THR A 382 5.55 -13.82 17.00
N SER A 383 5.93 -15.09 16.98
CA SER A 383 5.21 -16.17 16.31
C SER A 383 5.01 -17.34 17.28
N SER A 384 3.80 -17.88 17.30
CA SER A 384 3.41 -19.06 18.09
C SER A 384 3.70 -20.39 17.39
N GLY A 385 4.07 -20.35 16.11
CA GLY A 385 4.09 -21.53 15.25
C GLY A 385 2.77 -21.80 14.51
N SER A 386 1.67 -21.15 14.90
CA SER A 386 0.39 -21.17 14.17
C SER A 386 -0.04 -19.79 13.69
N SER A 387 0.37 -18.74 14.41
CA SER A 387 0.03 -17.35 14.13
C SER A 387 1.24 -16.47 14.46
N THR A 388 1.31 -15.29 13.85
CA THR A 388 2.40 -14.33 14.00
C THR A 388 1.81 -12.94 14.19
N VAL A 389 2.23 -12.24 15.24
CA VAL A 389 1.86 -10.85 15.50
C VAL A 389 3.07 -9.94 15.32
N TYR A 390 2.88 -8.82 14.65
CA TYR A 390 3.96 -7.86 14.43
C TYR A 390 3.44 -6.45 14.19
N ALA A 391 4.28 -5.45 14.49
CA ALA A 391 3.96 -4.06 14.22
C ALA A 391 3.93 -3.80 12.71
N LYS A 392 2.85 -3.20 12.19
CA LYS A 392 2.69 -2.90 10.74
C LYS A 392 3.78 -1.95 10.22
N THR A 393 4.39 -1.16 11.11
CA THR A 393 5.57 -0.35 10.78
C THR A 393 6.74 -1.17 10.20
N LEU A 394 6.81 -2.49 10.47
CA LEU A 394 7.81 -3.35 9.85
C LEU A 394 7.62 -3.52 8.33
N GLU A 395 6.39 -3.42 7.84
CA GLU A 395 6.08 -3.43 6.40
C GLU A 395 6.28 -2.04 5.82
N PHE A 396 5.75 -1.02 6.51
CA PHE A 396 5.76 0.37 6.06
C PHE A 396 6.29 1.26 7.19
N PRO A 397 7.61 1.52 7.25
CA PRO A 397 8.24 2.26 8.34
C PRO A 397 7.99 3.77 8.20
N GLU A 398 6.73 4.18 8.21
CA GLU A 398 6.28 5.56 8.01
C GLU A 398 5.26 6.01 9.06
N ILE A 399 5.15 7.33 9.28
CA ILE A 399 4.03 7.92 10.02
C ILE A 399 2.88 8.15 9.04
N GLN A 400 1.76 7.47 9.27
CA GLN A 400 0.55 7.63 8.48
C GLN A 400 -0.35 8.76 9.02
N ASN A 401 -1.19 9.31 8.15
CA ASN A 401 -2.20 10.30 8.52
C ASN A 401 -3.59 9.80 8.04
N PRO A 402 -4.57 9.55 8.93
CA PRO A 402 -4.52 9.75 10.37
C PRO A 402 -3.50 8.83 11.05
N TRP A 403 -2.96 9.30 12.16
CA TRP A 403 -1.93 8.57 12.88
C TRP A 403 -2.56 7.42 13.69
N SER A 404 -2.26 6.20 13.27
CA SER A 404 -2.63 4.96 13.93
C SER A 404 -1.38 4.16 14.31
N ILE A 405 -1.51 3.33 15.35
CA ILE A 405 -0.53 2.28 15.66
C ILE A 405 -1.20 0.95 15.35
N GLU A 406 -0.72 0.30 14.29
CA GLU A 406 -1.32 -0.93 13.78
C GLU A 406 -0.41 -2.14 14.03
N TYR A 407 -1.03 -3.26 14.39
CA TYR A 407 -0.38 -4.56 14.49
C TYR A 407 -1.14 -5.53 13.63
N ASN A 408 -0.41 -6.30 12.83
CA ASN A 408 -0.98 -7.37 12.03
C ASN A 408 -0.86 -8.67 12.83
N LEU A 409 -1.98 -9.36 13.00
CA LEU A 409 -2.04 -10.75 13.44
C LEU A 409 -2.32 -11.60 12.21
N VAL A 410 -1.33 -12.36 11.77
CA VAL A 410 -1.43 -13.18 10.56
C VAL A 410 -1.25 -14.64 10.89
N ASP A 411 -1.77 -15.49 10.02
CA ASP A 411 -1.62 -16.93 10.19
C ASP A 411 -0.30 -17.45 9.68
N GLY A 412 0.08 -18.57 10.28
CA GLY A 412 1.29 -19.28 9.95
C GLY A 412 2.50 -18.79 10.75
N ARG A 413 3.62 -19.40 10.37
CA ARG A 413 4.90 -19.28 11.06
C ARG A 413 5.70 -18.14 10.47
N LEU A 414 6.45 -17.46 11.31
CA LEU A 414 7.53 -16.60 10.85
C LEU A 414 8.60 -17.47 10.17
N ARG A 415 8.71 -17.36 8.84
CA ARG A 415 9.63 -18.16 8.02
C ARG A 415 10.72 -17.32 7.39
N TYR A 416 11.92 -17.88 7.33
CA TYR A 416 13.04 -17.31 6.58
C TYR A 416 13.79 -18.46 5.91
N GLY A 417 13.72 -18.50 4.58
CA GLY A 417 14.20 -19.66 3.83
C GLY A 417 13.37 -20.91 4.18
N SER A 418 14.05 -22.00 4.52
CA SER A 418 13.43 -23.26 4.96
C SER A 418 13.02 -23.26 6.43
N ASP A 419 13.56 -22.35 7.24
CA ASP A 419 13.53 -22.46 8.70
C ASP A 419 12.39 -21.62 9.29
N ASN A 420 11.96 -22.00 10.50
CA ASN A 420 10.88 -21.35 11.25
C ASN A 420 11.45 -20.65 12.47
N TYR A 421 11.04 -19.42 12.72
CA TYR A 421 11.58 -18.56 13.77
C TYR A 421 10.47 -18.18 14.76
N GLY A 422 10.82 -18.04 16.03
CA GLY A 422 9.87 -17.66 17.07
C GLY A 422 9.60 -16.17 17.13
N PHE A 423 10.57 -15.33 16.73
CA PHE A 423 10.46 -13.88 16.87
C PHE A 423 11.51 -13.11 16.06
N ILE A 424 11.28 -11.80 15.91
CA ILE A 424 12.25 -10.83 15.36
C ILE A 424 12.71 -9.90 16.48
N ILE A 425 14.03 -9.71 16.60
CA ILE A 425 14.68 -8.81 17.56
C ILE A 425 15.47 -7.71 16.84
N CYS A 426 15.60 -6.54 17.47
CA CYS A 426 16.21 -5.35 16.85
C CYS A 426 17.65 -5.08 17.31
N ALA A 427 18.21 -5.92 18.18
CA ALA A 427 19.59 -5.83 18.65
C ALA A 427 20.15 -7.24 18.89
N SER A 428 21.47 -7.42 18.75
CA SER A 428 22.14 -8.67 19.14
C SER A 428 21.96 -8.93 20.65
N VAL A 429 22.03 -10.19 21.08
CA VAL A 429 21.94 -10.56 22.52
C VAL A 429 23.23 -10.22 23.29
N GLU A 430 24.30 -9.84 22.59
CA GLU A 430 25.55 -9.43 23.23
C GLU A 430 25.33 -8.27 24.20
N LYS A 431 25.78 -8.43 25.45
CA LYS A 431 25.68 -7.39 26.49
C LYS A 431 26.19 -6.04 25.98
N GLY A 432 25.31 -5.04 25.96
CA GLY A 432 25.62 -3.69 25.52
C GLY A 432 25.42 -3.41 24.02
N SER A 433 24.98 -4.38 23.22
CA SER A 433 24.57 -4.17 21.82
C SER A 433 23.51 -3.07 21.68
N ALA A 434 22.47 -3.08 22.51
CA ALA A 434 21.41 -2.08 22.50
C ALA A 434 21.93 -0.68 22.82
N LYS A 435 22.92 -0.56 23.72
CA LYS A 435 23.59 0.72 24.03
C LYS A 435 24.40 1.25 22.84
N LYS A 436 24.95 0.38 21.99
CA LYS A 436 25.66 0.79 20.76
C LYS A 436 24.69 1.35 19.71
N LEU A 437 23.42 0.94 19.74
CA LEU A 437 22.36 1.41 18.86
C LEU A 437 21.68 2.69 19.36
N THR A 438 22.01 3.15 20.57
CA THR A 438 21.51 4.43 21.08
C THR A 438 22.04 5.57 20.21
N ARG A 439 21.12 6.34 19.62
CA ARG A 439 21.48 7.46 18.77
C ARG A 439 22.22 8.54 19.54
N LYS A 440 23.23 9.12 18.88
CA LYS A 440 23.94 10.28 19.40
C LYS A 440 23.04 11.51 19.32
N LYS A 441 23.13 12.39 20.32
CA LYS A 441 22.48 13.71 20.27
C LYS A 441 23.23 14.63 19.30
N ALA A 442 22.50 15.49 18.59
CA ALA A 442 23.07 16.44 17.64
C ALA A 442 23.90 17.51 18.35
N SER A 443 25.22 17.43 18.22
CA SER A 443 26.13 18.43 18.79
C SER A 443 26.01 19.77 18.07
N LYS A 444 25.77 19.76 16.75
CA LYS A 444 25.62 20.93 15.89
C LYS A 444 24.27 20.90 15.16
N SER A 445 23.78 22.08 14.78
CA SER A 445 22.64 22.22 13.87
C SER A 445 23.04 21.78 12.46
N VAL A 446 22.14 21.14 11.72
CA VAL A 446 22.36 20.81 10.30
C VAL A 446 22.35 22.07 9.43
N LEU A 447 21.67 23.13 9.90
CA LEU A 447 21.70 24.44 9.27
C LEU A 447 22.84 25.32 9.83
N PRO A 448 23.44 26.21 9.01
CA PRO A 448 24.45 27.14 9.49
C PRO A 448 23.90 28.08 10.58
N LYS A 449 24.78 28.57 11.45
CA LYS A 449 24.40 29.46 12.56
C LYS A 449 23.70 30.72 12.01
N GLY A 450 22.56 31.07 12.60
CA GLY A 450 21.78 32.26 12.24
C GLY A 450 20.85 32.08 11.03
N HIS A 451 20.86 30.93 10.35
CA HIS A 451 19.87 30.67 9.30
C HIS A 451 18.50 30.39 9.92
N PRO A 452 17.42 30.94 9.33
CA PRO A 452 16.07 30.60 9.74
C PRO A 452 15.78 29.11 9.54
N ILE A 453 15.00 28.51 10.43
CA ILE A 453 14.56 27.12 10.32
C ILE A 453 13.22 27.11 9.57
N SER A 454 13.24 26.68 8.31
CA SER A 454 12.04 26.47 7.50
C SER A 454 11.78 24.98 7.27
N ALA A 455 10.54 24.63 6.94
CA ALA A 455 10.17 23.28 6.53
C ALA A 455 11.01 22.86 5.31
N SER A 456 11.70 21.72 5.40
CA SER A 456 12.58 21.25 4.34
C SER A 456 12.89 19.75 4.45
N LYS A 457 13.61 19.23 3.46
CA LYS A 457 14.03 17.82 3.37
C LYS A 457 15.49 17.60 3.78
N ILE A 458 16.15 18.61 4.34
CA ILE A 458 17.59 18.59 4.63
C ILE A 458 17.93 17.53 5.69
N GLY A 459 17.00 17.24 6.59
CA GLY A 459 17.14 16.25 7.65
C GLY A 459 16.79 14.82 7.23
N GLU A 460 16.34 14.59 5.99
CA GLU A 460 15.98 13.27 5.47
C GLU A 460 17.21 12.39 5.23
N HIS A 461 17.00 11.07 5.27
CA HIS A 461 17.99 10.09 4.86
C HIS A 461 18.04 9.96 3.33
N SER A 462 19.18 9.53 2.81
CA SER A 462 19.35 9.19 1.40
C SER A 462 19.05 7.72 1.10
N SER A 463 19.13 6.83 2.10
CA SER A 463 18.73 5.42 1.97
C SER A 463 18.41 4.78 3.31
N LEU A 464 17.45 3.85 3.29
CA LEU A 464 17.09 2.95 4.37
C LEU A 464 17.37 1.51 3.91
N LEU A 465 18.08 0.74 4.72
CA LEU A 465 18.35 -0.66 4.49
C LEU A 465 17.91 -1.49 5.70
N MET A 466 16.91 -2.34 5.49
CA MET A 466 16.46 -3.30 6.49
C MET A 466 16.88 -4.71 6.09
N THR A 467 17.57 -5.43 6.97
CA THR A 467 17.99 -6.82 6.70
C THR A 467 17.68 -7.70 7.89
N LEU A 468 17.27 -8.94 7.61
CA LEU A 468 17.09 -9.98 8.62
C LEU A 468 18.26 -10.95 8.57
N ARG A 469 18.72 -11.39 9.73
CA ARG A 469 19.75 -12.42 9.88
C ARG A 469 19.32 -13.47 10.90
N PRO A 470 19.49 -14.78 10.61
CA PRO A 470 19.26 -15.82 11.61
C PRO A 470 20.16 -15.63 12.83
N ALA A 471 19.61 -15.90 14.00
CA ALA A 471 20.29 -15.92 15.28
C ALA A 471 19.66 -16.98 16.18
N PHE A 472 20.33 -17.27 17.28
CA PHE A 472 19.83 -18.18 18.30
C PHE A 472 19.84 -17.45 19.63
N VAL A 473 18.68 -17.36 20.27
CA VAL A 473 18.49 -16.60 21.51
C VAL A 473 17.71 -17.47 22.46
N GLU A 474 18.29 -17.74 23.64
CA GLU A 474 17.64 -18.52 24.70
C GLU A 474 17.13 -19.90 24.22
N GLY A 475 17.91 -20.57 23.36
CA GLY A 475 17.50 -21.89 22.86
C GLY A 475 16.48 -21.85 21.71
N GLN A 476 16.05 -20.66 21.27
CA GLN A 476 15.07 -20.48 20.22
C GLN A 476 15.67 -19.81 18.97
N GLN A 477 15.16 -20.18 17.80
CA GLN A 477 15.52 -19.54 16.53
C GLN A 477 14.88 -18.15 16.47
N ALA A 478 15.72 -17.13 16.27
CA ALA A 478 15.31 -15.74 16.15
C ALA A 478 15.84 -15.10 14.87
N LEU A 479 15.21 -14.02 14.42
CA LEU A 479 15.74 -13.16 13.37
C LEU A 479 16.20 -11.84 13.97
N ILE A 480 17.44 -11.43 13.69
CA ILE A 480 17.93 -10.09 14.00
C ILE A 480 17.59 -9.18 12.83
N LEU A 481 16.75 -8.18 13.09
CA LEU A 481 16.47 -7.07 12.20
C LEU A 481 17.53 -5.99 12.39
N ARG A 482 18.32 -5.76 11.34
CA ARG A 482 19.24 -4.62 11.24
C ARG A 482 18.58 -3.55 10.40
N CYS A 483 18.43 -2.35 10.97
CA CYS A 483 17.94 -1.16 10.29
C CYS A 483 19.10 -0.17 10.14
N ILE A 484 19.56 0.08 8.92
CA ILE A 484 20.69 0.96 8.63
C ILE A 484 20.18 2.14 7.82
N VAL A 485 20.46 3.34 8.30
CA VAL A 485 20.11 4.59 7.64
C VAL A 485 21.38 5.29 7.18
N THR A 486 21.37 5.75 5.93
CA THR A 486 22.43 6.59 5.37
C THR A 486 21.90 8.00 5.17
N GLN A 487 22.65 9.00 5.63
CA GLN A 487 22.42 10.41 5.31
C GLN A 487 23.74 11.02 4.86
N SER A 488 23.77 11.47 3.60
CA SER A 488 24.99 11.98 2.96
C SER A 488 26.12 10.93 3.03
N THR A 489 27.16 11.15 3.83
CA THR A 489 28.30 10.23 4.02
C THR A 489 28.23 9.46 5.35
N SER A 490 27.24 9.75 6.20
CA SER A 490 27.11 9.14 7.51
C SER A 490 26.13 7.97 7.47
N THR A 491 26.52 6.86 8.09
CA THR A 491 25.66 5.70 8.30
C THR A 491 25.43 5.47 9.78
N VAL A 492 24.21 5.11 10.15
CA VAL A 492 23.85 4.76 11.52
C VAL A 492 22.96 3.53 11.51
N GLU A 493 23.20 2.63 12.46
CA GLU A 493 22.30 1.50 12.72
C GLU A 493 21.28 1.93 13.77
N LEU A 494 20.00 1.72 13.50
CA LEU A 494 18.88 2.11 14.32
C LEU A 494 18.25 0.90 15.00
N ASN A 495 17.87 1.07 16.27
CA ASN A 495 17.04 0.10 16.96
C ASN A 495 15.58 0.30 16.55
N PHE A 496 15.09 -0.57 15.65
CA PHE A 496 13.75 -0.43 15.09
C PHE A 496 12.63 -0.45 16.15
N ARG A 497 12.77 -1.26 17.22
CA ARG A 497 11.81 -1.26 18.33
C ARG A 497 11.77 0.08 19.05
N GLU A 498 12.90 0.76 19.21
CA GLU A 498 12.95 2.10 19.79
C GLU A 498 12.22 3.12 18.91
N LEU A 499 12.30 2.98 17.58
CA LEU A 499 11.56 3.81 16.64
C LEU A 499 10.06 3.59 16.80
N HIS A 500 9.61 2.33 16.79
CA HIS A 500 8.21 1.95 16.95
C HIS A 500 7.63 2.39 18.29
N CYS A 501 8.31 2.12 19.40
CA CYS A 501 7.88 2.59 20.72
C CYS A 501 7.95 4.12 20.82
N GLY A 502 8.90 4.75 20.13
CA GLY A 502 8.98 6.20 20.00
C GLY A 502 7.78 6.79 19.25
N LEU A 503 7.30 6.11 18.21
CA LEU A 503 6.08 6.46 17.48
C LEU A 503 4.85 6.35 18.40
N MET A 504 4.76 5.29 19.21
CA MET A 504 3.66 5.12 20.17
C MET A 504 3.64 6.18 21.30
N GLN A 505 4.77 6.83 21.58
CA GLN A 505 4.92 7.90 22.60
C GLN A 505 4.86 9.31 22.04
N LEU A 506 4.91 9.45 20.72
CA LEU A 506 4.90 10.74 20.08
C LEU A 506 3.59 11.45 20.49
N ALA A 507 3.62 12.77 20.63
CA ALA A 507 2.42 13.59 20.87
C ALA A 507 2.17 14.51 19.67
N PRO A 508 0.93 14.70 19.20
CA PRO A 508 0.64 15.69 18.16
C PRO A 508 0.72 17.10 18.74
N ALA A 509 1.25 18.04 17.96
CA ALA A 509 1.09 19.47 18.24
C ALA A 509 -0.36 19.89 17.98
N ASN A 510 -0.86 20.83 18.80
CA ASN A 510 -2.14 21.49 18.51
C ASN A 510 -2.00 22.30 17.22
N SER A 511 -3.00 22.23 16.35
CA SER A 511 -3.07 23.02 15.12
C SER A 511 -3.04 24.52 15.41
N CYS A 512 -2.60 25.31 14.45
CA CYS A 512 -2.61 26.77 14.54
C CYS A 512 -3.01 27.41 13.20
N GLU A 513 -3.50 28.66 13.25
CA GLU A 513 -3.92 29.41 12.06
C GLU A 513 -2.76 30.14 11.33
N HIS A 514 -1.53 30.03 11.84
CA HIS A 514 -0.37 30.65 11.21
C HIS A 514 0.06 29.90 9.94
N ASP A 515 0.68 30.63 9.00
CA ASP A 515 1.27 30.04 7.81
C ASP A 515 2.28 28.93 8.16
N LEU A 516 2.00 27.71 7.69
CA LEU A 516 2.84 26.53 7.92
C LEU A 516 4.20 26.64 7.23
N ALA A 517 4.33 27.50 6.21
CA ALA A 517 5.58 27.78 5.54
C ALA A 517 6.44 28.84 6.26
N SER A 518 5.88 29.51 7.28
CA SER A 518 6.58 30.59 7.98
C SER A 518 7.86 30.07 8.66
N PRO A 519 9.03 30.68 8.37
CA PRO A 519 10.29 30.25 8.96
C PRO A 519 10.38 30.66 10.43
N LEU A 520 10.97 29.79 11.26
CA LEU A 520 11.34 30.12 12.62
C LEU A 520 12.65 30.92 12.64
N SER A 521 12.55 32.16 13.10
CA SER A 521 13.72 32.99 13.40
C SER A 521 14.29 32.61 14.76
N VAL A 522 15.50 32.02 14.76
CA VAL A 522 16.16 31.58 15.99
C VAL A 522 16.94 32.76 16.58
N SER A 523 16.52 33.25 17.74
CA SER A 523 17.26 34.29 18.47
C SER A 523 18.63 33.76 18.89
N SER A 524 19.64 34.63 18.88
CA SER A 524 21.02 34.31 19.28
C SER A 524 21.06 33.99 20.79
N GLY A 525 20.72 32.76 21.17
CA GLY A 525 20.59 32.33 22.56
C GLY A 525 19.55 31.22 22.77
N ALA A 526 18.62 31.04 21.83
CA ALA A 526 17.68 29.93 21.90
C ALA A 526 18.39 28.58 21.73
N LEU A 527 18.10 27.63 22.62
CA LEU A 527 18.64 26.26 22.59
C LEU A 527 17.90 25.39 21.56
N ILE A 528 17.73 25.91 20.34
CA ILE A 528 17.01 25.23 19.25
C ILE A 528 18.02 24.83 18.18
N LYS A 529 17.99 23.58 17.73
CA LYS A 529 18.86 23.07 16.66
C LYS A 529 18.01 22.41 15.58
N ALA A 530 18.28 22.73 14.32
CA ALA A 530 17.79 21.90 13.23
C ALA A 530 18.56 20.57 13.24
N THR A 531 17.84 19.46 13.22
CA THR A 531 18.38 18.09 13.34
C THR A 531 17.92 17.22 12.16
N SER A 532 18.34 15.95 12.17
CA SER A 532 18.07 14.98 11.12
C SER A 532 17.74 13.60 11.66
N VAL A 533 17.41 12.66 10.78
CA VAL A 533 17.17 11.25 11.13
C VAL A 533 18.32 10.61 11.92
N ILE A 534 19.57 11.00 11.63
CA ILE A 534 20.77 10.44 12.28
C ILE A 534 20.85 10.81 13.77
N ALA A 535 20.41 12.03 14.13
CA ALA A 535 20.53 12.58 15.47
C ALA A 535 19.33 13.51 15.77
N PRO A 536 18.12 12.96 15.96
CA PRO A 536 16.89 13.77 16.03
C PRO A 536 16.84 14.68 17.25
N VAL A 537 17.48 14.27 18.36
CA VAL A 537 17.51 15.00 19.62
C VAL A 537 18.70 15.95 19.67
N ALA A 538 18.48 17.21 20.05
CA ALA A 538 19.55 18.18 20.24
C ALA A 538 20.45 17.83 21.44
N GLY A 539 21.76 18.00 21.28
CA GLY A 539 22.71 17.93 22.38
C GLY A 539 22.72 19.24 23.17
N GLY A 540 22.62 19.14 24.50
CA GLY A 540 22.56 20.27 25.43
C GLY A 540 21.49 20.02 26.50
N LYS A 541 21.64 20.66 27.67
CA LYS A 541 20.55 20.70 28.66
C LYS A 541 19.44 21.58 28.09
N ASP A 542 18.20 21.10 28.11
CA ASP A 542 17.00 21.85 27.66
C ASP A 542 17.02 22.28 26.17
N ALA A 543 17.88 21.65 25.35
CA ALA A 543 17.93 21.91 23.93
C ALA A 543 16.85 21.13 23.17
N ILE A 544 16.14 21.81 22.26
CA ILE A 544 15.09 21.23 21.41
C ILE A 544 15.67 20.97 20.02
N GLY A 545 15.57 19.72 19.57
CA GLY A 545 15.86 19.34 18.19
C GLY A 545 14.63 19.50 17.31
N ILE A 546 14.76 20.04 16.10
CA ILE A 546 13.70 20.11 15.09
C ILE A 546 14.16 19.32 13.87
N THR A 547 13.54 18.18 13.60
CA THR A 547 13.94 17.35 12.45
C THR A 547 13.37 17.95 11.17
N LEU A 548 14.23 18.14 10.17
CA LEU A 548 13.83 18.69 8.87
C LEU A 548 13.46 17.56 7.90
N THR A 549 12.33 16.92 8.19
CA THR A 549 11.82 15.70 7.51
C THR A 549 10.41 15.89 6.95
N GLN A 550 10.02 17.13 6.66
CA GLN A 550 8.66 17.43 6.22
C GLN A 550 8.34 16.75 4.89
N ARG A 551 7.14 16.15 4.76
CA ARG A 551 6.66 15.45 3.56
C ARG A 551 7.38 14.14 3.22
N ASN A 552 8.01 13.50 4.20
CA ASN A 552 8.58 12.16 4.06
C ASN A 552 8.21 11.33 5.31
N GLY A 553 7.13 10.55 5.20
CA GLY A 553 6.61 9.73 6.30
C GLY A 553 7.63 8.74 6.84
N GLU A 554 8.47 8.17 5.96
CA GLU A 554 9.56 7.26 6.34
C GLU A 554 10.60 7.99 7.19
N ALA A 555 11.09 9.15 6.73
CA ALA A 555 12.06 9.94 7.49
C ALA A 555 11.49 10.41 8.85
N GLN A 556 10.21 10.77 8.90
CA GLN A 556 9.50 11.15 10.13
C GLN A 556 9.46 10.00 11.14
N PHE A 557 9.12 8.78 10.69
CA PHE A 557 9.14 7.60 11.54
C PHE A 557 10.55 7.30 12.05
N LEU A 558 11.54 7.36 11.16
CA LEU A 558 12.94 7.13 11.52
C LEU A 558 13.46 8.17 12.52
N CYS A 559 12.84 9.34 12.65
CA CYS A 559 13.17 10.33 13.69
C CYS A 559 12.64 9.97 15.10
N CYS A 560 11.67 9.06 15.22
CA CYS A 560 11.05 8.72 16.49
C CYS A 560 12.05 8.08 17.46
N THR A 561 12.19 8.59 18.69
CA THR A 561 13.00 8.00 19.77
C THR A 561 12.20 7.87 21.07
N MET A 562 12.32 6.70 21.68
CA MET A 562 11.70 6.41 22.98
C MET A 562 12.40 7.10 24.17
N SER A 563 13.62 7.60 23.96
CA SER A 563 14.47 8.11 25.06
C SER A 563 14.11 9.52 25.54
N VAL A 564 13.32 10.26 24.77
CA VAL A 564 12.90 11.62 25.09
C VAL A 564 11.45 11.83 24.70
N ARG A 565 10.80 12.82 25.31
CA ARG A 565 9.47 13.27 24.87
C ARG A 565 9.58 13.99 23.54
N GLN A 566 8.74 13.61 22.59
CA GLN A 566 8.75 14.14 21.23
C GLN A 566 7.38 14.70 20.84
N LEU A 567 7.38 15.74 20.03
CA LEU A 567 6.19 16.39 19.48
C LEU A 567 6.17 16.23 17.95
N TYR A 568 5.08 15.73 17.37
CA TYR A 568 4.86 15.73 15.93
C TYR A 568 4.28 17.06 15.50
N GLN A 569 4.94 17.74 14.55
CA GLN A 569 4.52 19.09 14.13
C GLN A 569 3.11 19.08 13.48
N GLY A 570 2.79 18.10 12.62
CA GLY A 570 1.51 18.01 11.91
C GLY A 570 1.06 19.33 11.27
N ASP A 571 -0.16 19.77 11.61
CA ASP A 571 -0.82 21.00 11.14
C ASP A 571 -0.46 22.25 11.95
N CYS A 572 0.63 22.21 12.70
CA CYS A 572 1.15 23.35 13.45
C CYS A 572 2.33 23.99 12.70
N CYS A 573 2.42 25.32 12.68
CA CYS A 573 3.62 25.99 12.20
C CYS A 573 4.80 25.69 13.15
N ILE A 574 6.03 25.77 12.63
CA ILE A 574 7.24 25.41 13.40
C ILE A 574 7.37 26.27 14.68
N SER A 575 7.04 27.56 14.61
CA SER A 575 7.12 28.49 15.74
C SER A 575 6.16 28.13 16.87
N CYS A 576 4.91 27.78 16.54
CA CYS A 576 3.92 27.33 17.53
C CYS A 576 4.30 25.96 18.11
N ALA A 577 4.80 25.03 17.28
CA ALA A 577 5.25 23.72 17.74
C ALA A 577 6.42 23.84 18.73
N VAL A 578 7.35 24.78 18.49
CA VAL A 578 8.44 25.10 19.42
C VAL A 578 7.94 25.66 20.74
N THR A 579 6.91 26.50 20.70
CA THR A 579 6.32 27.09 21.91
C THR A 579 5.67 26.01 22.76
N GLN A 580 4.81 25.19 22.15
CA GLN A 580 4.20 24.02 22.80
C GLN A 580 5.27 23.04 23.33
N ALA A 581 6.33 22.80 22.55
CA ALA A 581 7.42 21.93 22.97
C ALA A 581 8.09 22.43 24.25
N LYS A 582 8.35 23.74 24.37
CA LYS A 582 8.93 24.33 25.57
C LYS A 582 7.99 24.25 26.77
N GLU A 583 6.74 24.63 26.58
CA GLU A 583 5.72 24.65 27.65
C GLU A 583 5.46 23.26 28.23
N MET A 584 5.42 22.25 27.37
CA MET A 584 5.10 20.89 27.75
C MET A 584 6.35 20.02 28.03
N GLY A 585 7.56 20.56 27.85
CA GLY A 585 8.82 19.86 28.13
C GLY A 585 9.20 18.78 27.11
N TYR A 586 8.89 18.98 25.83
CA TYR A 586 9.35 18.14 24.72
C TYR A 586 10.76 18.55 24.28
N LEU A 587 11.61 17.56 23.98
CA LEU A 587 13.03 17.78 23.62
C LEU A 587 13.31 17.56 22.12
N ALA A 588 12.34 17.03 21.38
CA ALA A 588 12.42 16.87 19.94
C ALA A 588 11.07 17.19 19.30
N ILE A 589 11.13 17.82 18.13
CA ILE A 589 9.99 18.10 17.26
C ILE A 589 10.26 17.39 15.94
N ILE A 590 9.35 16.49 15.56
CA ILE A 590 9.41 15.79 14.27
C ILE A 590 8.70 16.64 13.23
N GLY A 591 9.45 17.08 12.21
CA GLY A 591 8.91 17.88 11.11
C GLY A 591 7.84 17.11 10.33
N GLY A 592 6.59 17.52 10.50
CA GLY A 592 5.41 16.84 9.98
C GLY A 592 4.97 17.33 8.60
N SER A 593 3.99 16.65 8.04
CA SER A 593 3.31 17.07 6.82
C SER A 593 1.97 17.68 7.21
N PRO A 594 1.53 18.79 6.59
CA PRO A 594 0.16 19.23 6.71
C PRO A 594 -0.76 18.08 6.31
N SER A 595 -1.82 17.86 7.08
CA SER A 595 -2.91 16.99 6.66
C SER A 595 -3.44 17.55 5.33
N THR A 596 -3.53 16.68 4.33
CA THR A 596 -4.07 17.02 3.00
C THR A 596 -5.48 17.60 3.07
N TYR A 597 -6.17 17.41 4.20
CA TYR A 597 -7.50 17.97 4.49
C TYR A 597 -7.57 19.49 4.52
N LEU A 598 -6.45 20.23 4.67
CA LEU A 598 -6.47 21.71 4.72
C LEU A 598 -6.12 22.40 3.39
N LEU A 599 -5.61 21.69 2.39
CA LEU A 599 -5.17 22.31 1.12
C LEU A 599 -6.29 22.50 0.09
N ASP A 600 -7.48 21.95 0.32
CA ASP A 600 -8.67 22.14 -0.54
C ASP A 600 -9.61 23.26 -0.06
N LEU A 601 -9.23 24.01 0.99
CA LEU A 601 -9.87 25.29 1.29
C LEU A 601 -9.33 26.32 0.28
N GLY A 602 -10.02 26.44 -0.85
CA GLY A 602 -9.73 27.43 -1.89
C GLY A 602 -9.56 28.85 -1.35
N PRO A 603 -8.94 29.75 -2.12
CA PRO A 603 -8.56 31.09 -1.65
C PRO A 603 -9.75 31.82 -1.02
N ASN A 604 -9.54 32.31 0.21
CA ASN A 604 -10.49 33.15 0.94
C ASN A 604 -11.01 34.28 0.03
N LEU A 605 -12.28 34.19 -0.36
CA LEU A 605 -13.00 35.23 -1.13
C LEU A 605 -13.30 36.50 -0.31
N ASN A 606 -12.77 36.63 0.91
CA ASN A 606 -13.02 37.78 1.77
C ASN A 606 -12.12 39.00 1.48
N ASP A 607 -11.15 38.90 0.58
CA ASP A 607 -10.27 40.04 0.23
C ASP A 607 -10.81 40.94 -0.91
N GLN A 608 -12.04 40.75 -1.38
CA GLN A 608 -12.66 41.63 -2.41
C GLN A 608 -13.75 42.59 -1.93
N GLU A 609 -14.10 42.64 -0.64
CA GLU A 609 -15.16 43.55 -0.14
C GLU A 609 -14.67 44.77 0.67
N GLN A 610 -13.37 45.10 0.70
CA GLN A 610 -12.87 46.29 1.43
C GLN A 610 -12.08 47.32 0.60
N SER A 611 -12.44 47.55 -0.68
CA SER A 611 -11.85 48.66 -1.46
C SER A 611 -12.81 49.48 -2.32
N SER A 612 -14.07 49.63 -1.90
CA SER A 612 -14.99 50.63 -2.49
C SER A 612 -15.77 51.38 -1.41
N GLY A 613 -15.09 52.34 -0.77
CA GLY A 613 -15.76 53.30 0.11
C GLY A 613 -14.82 54.26 0.81
N THR A 614 -14.31 55.28 0.09
CA THR A 614 -14.36 56.73 0.44
C THR A 614 -13.34 57.52 -0.38
N ALA A 615 -13.83 58.66 -0.91
CA ALA A 615 -13.19 59.73 -1.71
C ALA A 615 -13.04 59.47 -3.21
#